data_AF-Q9ND98-F1
#
_entry.id   AF-Q9ND98-F1
#
_cell.length_a   1.000
_cell.length_b   1.000
_cell.length_c   1.000
_cell.angle_alpha   90.00
_cell.angle_beta   90.00
_cell.angle_gamma   90.00
#
_symmetry.space_group_name_H-M   'P 1'
#
loop_
_entity.id
_entity.type
_entity.pdbx_description
1 polymer ?
#
loop_
_entity_poly.entity_id
_entity_poly.type
_entity_poly.pdbx_seq_one_letter_code
_entity_poly.pdbx_strand_id
1 'polypeptide(L)'
;MASTSRARRSQNAIPSQEAQQPVDVVDAKVRAILNYILDHTAQKIPIKDKDLIAVAGDKSELKKRLPLVTNLLAETFGIILTPLDATTKTFICTAEEPVASIHDVTPAQRPQFTLLYIILMYIFLRGNRIEDSKLYVMLEMLNTYPDEEQGYFGPNLRKQIEETFVKQQYLKRERSQLSAYDDSKTFFLWGPRAKAEFTFEQMVQFASKLLNQHPKVFGHHLSMAQEGVNAE
;
A
#
# COMPACT_ATOMS: atom_id res chain seq x y z
N MET A 1 65.15 38.37 -28.45
CA MET A 1 64.87 37.40 -29.52
C MET A 1 65.62 36.13 -29.14
N ALA A 2 65.10 34.91 -28.99
CA ALA A 2 63.82 34.25 -29.20
C ALA A 2 63.70 33.19 -28.07
N SER A 3 62.58 33.08 -27.35
CA SER A 3 61.44 32.21 -27.64
C SER A 3 61.80 30.77 -27.98
N THR A 4 61.66 29.84 -27.01
CA THR A 4 61.13 28.50 -27.28
C THR A 4 60.31 27.98 -26.10
N SER A 5 59.05 27.80 -26.43
CA SER A 5 57.88 27.25 -25.74
C SER A 5 58.07 25.93 -25.00
N ARG A 6 57.54 25.88 -23.77
CA ARG A 6 57.30 24.67 -22.98
C ARG A 6 55.88 24.16 -23.28
N ALA A 7 55.74 23.08 -24.04
CA ALA A 7 54.44 22.48 -24.32
C ALA A 7 53.95 21.69 -23.09
N ARG A 8 52.91 22.21 -22.44
CA ARG A 8 52.22 21.58 -21.31
C ARG A 8 51.15 20.65 -21.88
N ARG A 9 51.42 19.34 -21.90
CA ARG A 9 50.46 18.30 -22.32
C ARG A 9 49.36 18.19 -21.24
N SER A 10 48.24 18.86 -21.47
CA SER A 10 47.05 18.79 -20.60
C SER A 10 46.41 17.41 -20.76
N GLN A 11 46.48 16.59 -19.72
CA GLN A 11 45.67 15.37 -19.59
C GLN A 11 44.25 15.80 -19.20
N ASN A 12 43.35 15.90 -20.17
CA ASN A 12 41.91 15.86 -19.88
C ASN A 12 41.49 14.40 -19.78
N ALA A 13 41.51 13.86 -18.56
CA ALA A 13 40.76 12.67 -18.23
C ALA A 13 39.27 13.07 -18.17
N ILE A 14 38.50 12.64 -19.16
CA ILE A 14 37.04 12.68 -19.10
C ILE A 14 36.63 11.53 -18.16
N PRO A 15 35.85 11.77 -17.10
CA PRO A 15 35.28 10.68 -16.33
C PRO A 15 34.23 10.01 -17.21
N SER A 16 34.48 8.77 -17.61
CA SER A 16 33.46 7.91 -18.22
C SER A 16 32.34 7.72 -17.20
N GLN A 17 31.25 8.46 -17.36
CA GLN A 17 29.98 8.08 -16.77
C GLN A 17 29.57 6.78 -17.48
N GLU A 18 29.80 5.63 -16.84
CA GLU A 18 29.16 4.39 -17.22
C GLU A 18 27.65 4.62 -17.18
N ALA A 19 27.06 4.88 -18.35
CA ALA A 19 25.63 4.78 -18.55
C ALA A 19 25.26 3.34 -18.17
N GLN A 20 24.61 3.19 -17.01
CA GLN A 20 24.13 1.91 -16.51
C GLN A 20 23.17 1.34 -17.56
N GLN A 21 23.64 0.39 -18.38
CA GLN A 21 22.81 -0.26 -19.38
C GLN A 21 21.65 -0.98 -18.66
N PRO A 22 20.40 -0.76 -19.09
CA PRO A 22 19.27 -1.50 -18.56
C PRO A 22 19.47 -3.00 -18.82
N VAL A 23 19.21 -3.81 -17.80
CA VAL A 23 19.27 -5.27 -17.94
C VAL A 23 17.99 -5.70 -18.65
N ASP A 24 18.09 -6.19 -19.89
CA ASP A 24 16.95 -6.67 -20.68
C ASP A 24 16.76 -8.20 -20.63
N VAL A 25 17.69 -8.92 -19.99
CA VAL A 25 17.65 -10.39 -19.90
C VAL A 25 17.34 -10.83 -18.48
N VAL A 26 16.43 -11.80 -18.35
CA VAL A 26 16.06 -12.42 -17.07
C VAL A 26 17.20 -13.32 -16.57
N ASP A 27 18.11 -12.73 -15.80
CA ASP A 27 19.19 -13.43 -15.10
C ASP A 27 18.73 -14.03 -13.75
N ALA A 28 19.64 -14.73 -13.05
CA ALA A 28 19.34 -15.34 -11.76
C ALA A 28 18.96 -14.30 -10.68
N LYS A 29 19.50 -13.08 -10.74
CA LYS A 29 19.19 -12.02 -9.77
C LYS A 29 17.81 -11.41 -10.04
N VAL A 30 17.46 -11.19 -11.30
CA VAL A 30 16.10 -10.74 -11.70
C VAL A 30 15.07 -11.73 -11.17
N ARG A 31 15.29 -13.04 -11.36
CA ARG A 31 14.38 -14.08 -10.81
C ARG A 31 14.31 -14.05 -9.29
N ALA A 32 15.45 -13.87 -8.61
CA ALA A 32 15.48 -13.80 -7.15
C ALA A 32 14.66 -12.61 -6.62
N ILE A 33 14.85 -11.42 -7.20
CA ILE A 33 14.10 -10.21 -6.83
C ILE A 33 12.61 -10.40 -7.14
N LEU A 34 12.27 -10.91 -8.32
CA LEU A 34 10.90 -11.16 -8.74
C LEU A 34 10.17 -12.12 -7.78
N ASN A 35 10.76 -13.29 -7.50
CA ASN A 35 10.18 -14.28 -6.59
C ASN A 35 10.01 -13.70 -5.19
N TYR A 36 11.01 -12.96 -4.69
CA TYR A 36 10.91 -12.30 -3.40
C TYR A 36 9.70 -11.34 -3.33
N ILE A 37 9.48 -10.54 -4.38
CA ILE A 37 8.32 -9.64 -4.45
C ILE A 37 6.99 -10.40 -4.50
N LEU A 38 6.91 -11.46 -5.31
CA LEU A 38 5.71 -12.28 -5.44
C LEU A 38 5.31 -12.94 -4.11
N ASP A 39 6.27 -13.48 -3.36
CA ASP A 39 6.04 -14.09 -2.05
C ASP A 39 5.45 -13.08 -1.05
N HIS A 40 5.93 -11.83 -1.07
CA HIS A 40 5.44 -10.76 -0.20
C HIS A 40 4.09 -10.20 -0.65
N THR A 41 3.80 -10.27 -1.95
CA THR A 41 2.52 -9.82 -2.51
C THR A 41 1.36 -10.69 -2.05
N ALA A 42 1.54 -12.01 -1.97
CA ALA A 42 0.52 -12.94 -1.51
C ALA A 42 0.02 -12.62 -0.08
N GLN A 43 0.91 -12.17 0.80
CA GLN A 43 0.57 -11.78 2.17
C GLN A 43 0.22 -10.29 2.31
N LYS A 44 0.29 -9.53 1.21
CA LYS A 44 0.16 -8.06 1.18
C LYS A 44 1.12 -7.42 2.19
N ILE A 45 2.37 -7.87 2.29
CA ILE A 45 3.35 -7.26 3.20
C ILE A 45 4.11 -6.14 2.46
N PRO A 46 4.28 -4.95 3.05
CA PRO A 46 5.16 -3.92 2.48
C PRO A 46 6.61 -4.39 2.43
N ILE A 47 7.29 -4.08 1.34
CA ILE A 47 8.64 -4.56 1.04
C ILE A 47 9.63 -3.43 1.29
N LYS A 48 10.65 -3.65 2.13
CA LYS A 48 11.67 -2.62 2.38
C LYS A 48 12.74 -2.65 1.29
N ASP A 49 13.21 -1.47 0.89
CA ASP A 49 14.31 -1.28 -0.05
C ASP A 49 15.58 -2.04 0.39
N LYS A 50 15.87 -2.04 1.70
CA LYS A 50 17.02 -2.78 2.26
C LYS A 50 16.95 -4.28 2.00
N ASP A 51 15.75 -4.86 2.05
CA ASP A 51 15.56 -6.29 1.84
C ASP A 51 15.73 -6.64 0.36
N LEU A 52 15.21 -5.80 -0.55
CA LEU A 52 15.46 -5.92 -1.99
C LEU A 52 16.94 -5.75 -2.35
N ILE A 53 17.65 -4.82 -1.69
CA ILE A 53 19.09 -4.64 -1.87
C ILE A 53 19.84 -5.92 -1.47
N ALA A 54 19.47 -6.55 -0.35
CA ALA A 54 20.09 -7.79 0.09
C ALA A 54 19.88 -8.93 -0.92
N VAL A 55 18.68 -9.04 -1.52
CA VAL A 55 18.37 -10.04 -2.56
C VAL A 55 19.13 -9.75 -3.86
N ALA A 56 19.28 -8.48 -4.25
CA ALA A 56 20.03 -8.08 -5.44
C ALA A 56 21.56 -8.20 -5.26
N GLY A 57 22.03 -8.22 -4.02
CA GLY A 57 23.43 -8.21 -3.60
C GLY A 57 23.92 -6.81 -3.21
N ASP A 58 23.58 -5.78 -3.99
CA ASP A 58 23.88 -4.38 -3.67
C ASP A 58 22.89 -3.39 -4.33
N LYS A 59 23.01 -2.11 -3.95
CA LYS A 59 22.11 -1.05 -4.41
C LYS A 59 22.24 -0.74 -5.91
N SER A 60 23.43 -0.88 -6.48
CA SER A 60 23.68 -0.65 -7.92
C SER A 60 22.98 -1.73 -8.73
N GLU A 61 23.12 -2.99 -8.30
CA GLU A 61 22.53 -4.15 -8.95
C GLU A 61 21.00 -4.14 -8.88
N LEU A 62 20.42 -3.71 -7.75
CA LEU A 62 18.99 -3.48 -7.63
C LEU A 62 18.53 -2.40 -8.61
N LYS A 63 19.18 -1.23 -8.62
CA LYS A 63 18.78 -0.10 -9.49
C LYS A 63 18.79 -0.47 -10.97
N LYS A 64 19.76 -1.27 -11.41
CA LYS A 64 19.87 -1.73 -12.81
C LYS A 64 18.75 -2.70 -13.22
N ARG A 65 18.27 -3.54 -12.29
CA ARG A 65 17.33 -4.64 -12.57
C ARG A 65 15.89 -4.34 -12.21
N LEU A 66 15.66 -3.43 -11.27
CA LEU A 66 14.33 -3.07 -10.81
C LEU A 66 13.40 -2.67 -11.97
N PRO A 67 13.81 -1.90 -13.00
CA PRO A 67 12.95 -1.57 -14.13
C PRO A 67 12.41 -2.80 -14.88
N LEU A 68 13.28 -3.78 -15.17
CA LEU A 68 12.87 -5.03 -15.81
C LEU A 68 11.96 -5.85 -14.89
N VAL A 69 12.27 -5.93 -13.59
CA VAL A 69 11.42 -6.64 -12.62
C VAL A 69 10.03 -6.00 -12.54
N THR A 70 9.94 -4.67 -12.49
CA THR A 70 8.67 -3.94 -12.45
C THR A 70 7.85 -4.12 -13.72
N ASN A 71 8.51 -4.16 -14.89
CA ASN A 71 7.84 -4.46 -16.15
C ASN A 71 7.29 -5.89 -16.14
N LEU A 72 8.09 -6.89 -15.74
CA LEU A 72 7.64 -8.28 -15.65
C LEU A 72 6.46 -8.46 -14.67
N LEU A 73 6.49 -7.76 -13.53
CA LEU A 73 5.39 -7.75 -12.56
C LEU A 73 4.08 -7.23 -13.19
N ALA A 74 4.15 -6.14 -13.93
CA ALA A 74 2.98 -5.57 -14.61
C ALA A 74 2.52 -6.48 -15.76
N GLU A 75 3.39 -6.76 -16.73
CA GLU A 75 3.00 -7.46 -17.97
C GLU A 75 2.62 -8.94 -17.75
N THR A 76 3.27 -9.63 -16.80
CA THR A 76 3.03 -11.06 -16.59
C THR A 76 2.02 -11.34 -15.48
N PHE A 77 1.96 -10.48 -14.45
CA PHE A 77 1.17 -10.74 -13.24
C PHE A 77 0.11 -9.67 -12.94
N GLY A 78 0.07 -8.56 -13.68
CA GLY A 78 -0.83 -7.43 -13.39
C GLY A 78 -0.54 -6.78 -12.03
N ILE A 79 0.71 -6.79 -11.58
CA ILE A 79 1.14 -6.25 -10.29
C ILE A 79 1.94 -4.97 -10.50
N ILE A 80 1.53 -3.90 -9.83
CA ILE A 80 2.26 -2.63 -9.80
C ILE A 80 3.03 -2.52 -8.47
N LEU A 81 4.33 -2.30 -8.57
CA LEU A 81 5.19 -2.02 -7.41
C LEU A 81 5.30 -0.51 -7.21
N THR A 82 4.68 0.01 -6.16
CA THR A 82 4.59 1.45 -5.89
C THR A 82 5.33 1.79 -4.60
N PRO A 83 6.19 2.83 -4.57
CA PRO A 83 6.77 3.32 -3.32
C PRO A 83 5.66 3.85 -2.41
N LEU A 84 5.71 3.49 -1.13
CA LEU A 84 4.72 3.88 -0.13
C LEU A 84 4.73 5.39 0.15
N ASP A 85 5.96 5.94 0.23
CA ASP A 85 6.27 7.36 0.36
C ASP A 85 7.73 7.56 -0.05
N ALA A 86 8.08 8.76 -0.51
CA ALA A 86 9.43 9.15 -0.91
C ALA A 86 10.47 8.94 0.21
N THR A 87 10.05 9.00 1.48
CA THR A 87 10.97 8.89 2.62
C THR A 87 11.10 7.48 3.20
N THR A 88 10.05 6.66 3.13
CA THR A 88 9.95 5.42 3.92
C THR A 88 10.76 4.25 3.35
N LYS A 89 11.37 4.40 2.16
CA LYS A 89 12.15 3.35 1.46
C LYS A 89 11.44 1.99 1.51
N THR A 90 10.13 2.01 1.33
CA THR A 90 9.24 0.87 1.45
C THR A 90 8.31 0.90 0.24
N PHE A 91 8.04 -0.27 -0.31
CA PHE A 91 7.19 -0.47 -1.47
C PHE A 91 5.96 -1.27 -1.08
N ILE A 92 4.87 -1.06 -1.81
CA ILE A 92 3.69 -1.91 -1.76
C ILE A 92 3.40 -2.44 -3.16
N CYS A 93 2.91 -3.66 -3.23
CA CYS A 93 2.36 -4.22 -4.45
C CYS A 93 0.84 -4.01 -4.45
N THR A 94 0.33 -3.43 -5.53
CA THR A 94 -1.10 -3.26 -5.82
C THR A 94 -1.44 -4.00 -7.11
N ALA A 95 -2.70 -4.37 -7.28
CA ALA A 95 -3.16 -4.89 -8.57
C ALA A 95 -3.28 -3.72 -9.56
N GLU A 96 -2.95 -3.95 -10.83
CA GLU A 96 -3.16 -2.99 -11.91
C GLU A 96 -4.65 -2.73 -12.13
N GLU A 97 -5.45 -3.80 -12.11
CA GLU A 97 -6.90 -3.70 -12.14
C GLU A 97 -7.48 -3.86 -10.73
N PRO A 98 -8.38 -2.95 -10.31
CA PRO A 98 -9.00 -3.06 -9.00
C PRO A 98 -9.93 -4.27 -8.95
N VAL A 99 -10.02 -4.91 -7.80
CA VAL A 99 -10.99 -5.98 -7.55
C VAL A 99 -12.41 -5.40 -7.63
N ALA A 100 -13.14 -5.77 -8.67
CA ALA A 100 -14.48 -5.26 -8.94
C ALA A 100 -15.57 -6.02 -8.17
N SER A 101 -15.32 -7.27 -7.82
CA SER A 101 -16.27 -8.18 -7.18
C SER A 101 -15.61 -9.11 -6.15
N ILE A 102 -16.38 -9.53 -5.15
CA ILE A 102 -15.95 -10.57 -4.19
C ILE A 102 -15.69 -11.92 -4.88
N HIS A 103 -16.20 -12.10 -6.09
CA HIS A 103 -16.00 -13.31 -6.88
C HIS A 103 -14.64 -13.35 -7.57
N ASP A 104 -13.99 -12.20 -7.71
CA ASP A 104 -12.65 -12.08 -8.29
C ASP A 104 -11.56 -12.46 -7.27
N VAL A 105 -11.94 -12.60 -5.99
CA VAL A 105 -11.06 -13.14 -4.94
C VAL A 105 -11.40 -14.59 -4.63
N THR A 106 -10.38 -15.33 -4.19
CA THR A 106 -10.55 -16.75 -3.84
C THR A 106 -11.53 -16.90 -2.66
N PRO A 107 -12.28 -18.01 -2.57
CA PRO A 107 -13.21 -18.23 -1.45
C PRO A 107 -12.57 -18.09 -0.07
N ALA A 108 -11.30 -18.47 0.07
CA ALA A 108 -10.53 -18.34 1.31
C ALA A 108 -10.22 -16.87 1.67
N GLN A 109 -10.10 -15.99 0.69
CA GLN A 109 -9.81 -14.56 0.90
C GLN A 109 -11.07 -13.71 1.08
N ARG A 110 -12.24 -14.20 0.63
CA ARG A 110 -13.50 -13.45 0.68
C ARG A 110 -13.81 -12.87 2.06
N PRO A 111 -13.71 -13.60 3.18
CA PRO A 111 -14.04 -13.02 4.47
C PRO A 111 -13.16 -11.83 4.85
N GLN A 112 -11.84 -11.97 4.73
CA GLN A 112 -10.90 -10.89 5.02
C GLN A 112 -11.16 -9.67 4.14
N PHE A 113 -11.42 -9.89 2.85
CA PHE A 113 -11.69 -8.82 1.89
C PHE A 113 -13.02 -8.12 2.17
N THR A 114 -14.08 -8.86 2.50
CA THR A 114 -15.38 -8.31 2.88
C THR A 114 -15.26 -7.49 4.16
N LEU A 115 -14.55 -7.97 5.18
CA LEU A 115 -14.33 -7.22 6.43
C LEU A 115 -13.61 -5.90 6.16
N LEU A 116 -12.55 -5.96 5.35
CA LEU A 116 -11.79 -4.79 4.97
C LEU A 116 -12.68 -3.74 4.27
N TYR A 117 -13.51 -4.14 3.32
CA TYR A 117 -14.46 -3.25 2.65
C TYR A 117 -15.43 -2.57 3.63
N ILE A 118 -15.99 -3.33 4.57
CA ILE A 118 -16.92 -2.80 5.59
C ILE A 118 -16.22 -1.76 6.46
N ILE A 119 -15.00 -2.04 6.92
CA ILE A 119 -14.24 -1.14 7.78
C ILE A 119 -13.85 0.14 7.02
N LEU A 120 -13.31 0.01 5.81
CA LEU A 120 -12.91 1.16 5.00
C LEU A 120 -14.12 2.04 4.65
N MET A 121 -15.24 1.43 4.27
CA MET A 121 -16.51 2.14 4.03
C MET A 121 -16.96 2.90 5.29
N TYR A 122 -16.94 2.27 6.45
CA TYR A 122 -17.39 2.94 7.68
C TYR A 122 -16.46 4.08 8.09
N ILE A 123 -15.14 3.93 7.96
CA ILE A 123 -14.18 5.02 8.17
C ILE A 123 -14.48 6.18 7.22
N PHE A 124 -14.73 5.90 5.94
CA PHE A 124 -15.12 6.89 4.94
C PHE A 124 -16.39 7.65 5.36
N LEU A 125 -17.46 6.94 5.74
CA LEU A 125 -18.72 7.53 6.20
C LEU A 125 -18.56 8.38 7.48
N ARG A 126 -17.48 8.20 8.24
CA ARG A 126 -17.18 8.96 9.46
C ARG A 126 -16.18 10.10 9.24
N GLY A 127 -15.90 10.47 7.99
CA GLY A 127 -14.98 11.56 7.67
C GLY A 127 -13.51 11.13 7.68
N ASN A 128 -13.24 9.90 7.25
CA ASN A 128 -11.91 9.29 7.11
C ASN A 128 -11.09 9.12 8.41
N ARG A 129 -11.73 9.31 9.57
CA ARG A 129 -11.10 9.13 10.88
C ARG A 129 -12.13 8.67 11.90
N ILE A 130 -11.88 7.54 12.56
CA ILE A 130 -12.80 6.98 13.55
C ILE A 130 -12.07 6.51 14.81
N GLU A 131 -12.68 6.72 15.97
CA GLU A 131 -12.22 6.12 17.24
C GLU A 131 -12.43 4.60 17.19
N ASP A 132 -11.46 3.83 17.68
CA ASP A 132 -11.51 2.36 17.68
C ASP A 132 -12.76 1.81 18.38
N SER A 133 -13.17 2.39 19.51
CA SER A 133 -14.39 2.03 20.24
C SER A 133 -15.64 2.06 19.35
N LYS A 134 -15.77 3.09 18.49
CA LYS A 134 -16.91 3.25 17.57
C LYS A 134 -16.86 2.27 16.41
N LEU A 135 -15.67 1.85 16.00
CA LEU A 135 -15.49 0.80 15.00
C LEU A 135 -15.98 -0.54 15.54
N TYR A 136 -15.58 -0.90 16.76
CA TYR A 136 -15.97 -2.16 17.38
C TYR A 136 -17.48 -2.24 17.67
N VAL A 137 -18.10 -1.17 18.16
CA VAL A 137 -19.56 -1.11 18.33
C VAL A 137 -20.30 -1.35 17.01
N MET A 138 -19.78 -0.82 15.89
CA MET A 138 -20.38 -1.05 14.57
C MET A 138 -20.26 -2.52 14.14
N LEU A 139 -19.11 -3.16 14.40
CA LEU A 139 -18.91 -4.57 14.11
C LEU A 139 -19.81 -5.48 14.96
N GLU A 140 -20.00 -5.15 16.25
CA GLU A 140 -20.93 -5.86 17.12
C GLU A 140 -22.37 -5.78 16.59
N MET A 141 -22.81 -4.62 16.10
CA MET A 141 -24.13 -4.46 15.47
C MET A 141 -24.33 -5.29 14.19
N LEU A 142 -23.24 -5.65 13.50
CA LEU A 142 -23.28 -6.53 12.33
C LEU A 142 -23.29 -8.03 12.71
N ASN A 143 -23.51 -8.37 13.98
CA ASN A 143 -23.37 -9.72 14.55
C ASN A 143 -21.98 -10.32 14.30
N THR A 144 -20.95 -9.48 14.26
CA THR A 144 -19.56 -9.92 14.19
C THR A 144 -18.95 -9.77 15.58
N TYR A 145 -19.01 -10.85 16.36
CA TYR A 145 -18.42 -10.84 17.69
C TYR A 145 -16.90 -10.99 17.56
N PRO A 146 -16.10 -10.10 18.19
CA PRO A 146 -14.65 -10.12 18.03
C PRO A 146 -13.95 -11.44 18.40
N ASP A 147 -14.62 -12.25 19.23
CA ASP A 147 -14.08 -13.43 19.91
C ASP A 147 -14.80 -14.75 19.54
N GLU A 148 -15.67 -14.76 18.51
CA GLU A 148 -16.32 -15.99 18.05
C GLU A 148 -15.47 -16.75 17.02
N GLU A 149 -15.00 -17.95 17.38
CA GLU A 149 -14.12 -18.76 16.53
C GLU A 149 -14.80 -19.31 15.26
N GLN A 150 -16.13 -19.35 15.21
CA GLN A 150 -16.92 -19.97 14.13
C GLN A 150 -17.60 -18.96 13.19
N GLY A 151 -17.29 -17.66 13.32
CA GLY A 151 -17.86 -16.61 12.48
C GLY A 151 -17.29 -16.60 11.06
N TYR A 152 -18.05 -16.04 10.10
CA TYR A 152 -17.63 -15.91 8.69
C TYR A 152 -16.24 -15.26 8.55
N PHE A 153 -15.93 -14.26 9.38
CA PHE A 153 -14.66 -13.53 9.37
C PHE A 153 -13.48 -14.27 10.03
N GLY A 154 -13.73 -15.44 10.61
CA GLY A 154 -12.74 -16.25 11.31
C GLY A 154 -12.44 -15.74 12.73
N PRO A 155 -11.52 -16.43 13.44
CA PRO A 155 -11.21 -16.13 14.83
C PRO A 155 -10.38 -14.84 14.97
N ASN A 156 -10.65 -14.07 16.03
CA ASN A 156 -9.90 -12.88 16.47
C ASN A 156 -9.93 -11.66 15.51
N LEU A 157 -11.11 -11.05 15.30
CA LEU A 157 -11.25 -9.84 14.47
C LEU A 157 -10.33 -8.71 14.94
N ARG A 158 -10.14 -8.53 16.25
CA ARG A 158 -9.25 -7.49 16.81
C ARG A 158 -7.84 -7.62 16.25
N LYS A 159 -7.28 -8.82 16.22
CA LYS A 159 -5.93 -9.05 15.68
C LYS A 159 -5.88 -8.75 14.17
N GLN A 160 -6.93 -9.12 13.44
CA GLN A 160 -7.02 -8.83 12.02
C GLN A 160 -7.03 -7.32 11.74
N ILE A 161 -7.77 -6.55 12.54
CA ILE A 161 -7.89 -5.09 12.39
C ILE A 161 -6.62 -4.39 12.87
N GLU A 162 -6.18 -4.66 14.10
CA GLU A 162 -5.11 -3.92 14.76
C GLU A 162 -3.71 -4.29 14.28
N GLU A 163 -3.51 -5.55 13.86
CA GLU A 163 -2.21 -6.02 13.40
C GLU A 163 -2.21 -6.25 11.89
N THR A 164 -3.14 -7.07 11.37
CA THR A 164 -3.05 -7.52 9.97
C THR A 164 -3.29 -6.38 9.01
N PHE A 165 -4.42 -5.67 9.09
CA PHE A 165 -4.73 -4.56 8.19
C PHE A 165 -3.82 -3.34 8.37
N VAL A 166 -3.30 -3.13 9.58
CA VAL A 166 -2.28 -2.11 9.83
C VAL A 166 -0.94 -2.50 9.21
N LYS A 167 -0.48 -3.75 9.39
CA LYS A 167 0.75 -4.26 8.76
C LYS A 167 0.65 -4.23 7.24
N GLN A 168 -0.52 -4.56 6.70
CA GLN A 168 -0.84 -4.47 5.28
C GLN A 168 -1.09 -3.02 4.79
N GLN A 169 -0.92 -2.01 5.64
CA GLN A 169 -1.05 -0.59 5.29
C GLN A 169 -2.42 -0.20 4.73
N TYR A 170 -3.46 -1.02 4.96
CA TYR A 170 -4.83 -0.63 4.66
C TYR A 170 -5.40 0.28 5.74
N LEU A 171 -4.96 0.11 6.99
CA LEU A 171 -5.32 0.97 8.10
C LEU A 171 -4.09 1.68 8.66
N LYS A 172 -4.26 2.95 9.01
CA LYS A 172 -3.32 3.71 9.83
C LYS A 172 -3.90 3.84 11.23
N ARG A 173 -3.09 3.55 12.25
CA ARG A 173 -3.44 3.73 13.65
C ARG A 173 -2.81 5.01 14.17
N GLU A 174 -3.61 5.91 14.72
CA GLU A 174 -3.15 7.14 15.35
C GLU A 174 -3.56 7.17 16.81
N ARG A 175 -2.67 7.65 17.68
CA ARG A 175 -3.01 7.95 19.09
C ARG A 175 -3.13 9.45 19.24
N SER A 176 -4.24 9.91 19.79
CA SER A 176 -4.50 11.32 20.04
C SER A 176 -4.90 11.50 21.49
N GLN A 177 -4.33 12.51 22.12
CA GLN A 177 -4.65 12.94 23.48
C GLN A 177 -5.06 14.42 23.39
N LEU A 178 -6.24 14.77 23.92
CA LEU A 178 -6.76 16.15 23.83
C LEU A 178 -6.09 17.06 24.87
N SER A 179 -5.75 16.51 26.04
CA SER A 179 -5.04 17.16 27.13
C SER A 179 -4.05 16.19 27.76
N ALA A 180 -2.99 16.67 28.40
CA ALA A 180 -2.01 15.83 29.10
C ALA A 180 -2.62 14.94 30.21
N TYR A 181 -3.83 15.27 30.67
CA TYR A 181 -4.57 14.55 31.70
C TYR A 181 -5.65 13.60 31.15
N ASP A 182 -5.95 13.65 29.85
CA ASP A 182 -6.95 12.77 29.23
C ASP A 182 -6.33 11.42 28.87
N ASP A 183 -7.12 10.35 28.89
CA ASP A 183 -6.65 9.07 28.37
C ASP A 183 -6.41 9.16 26.85
N SER A 184 -5.30 8.56 26.40
CA SER A 184 -4.97 8.53 24.97
C SER A 184 -6.00 7.69 24.23
N LYS A 185 -6.65 8.28 23.22
CA LYS A 185 -7.61 7.58 22.37
C LYS A 185 -6.92 7.08 21.10
N THR A 186 -7.30 5.89 20.66
CA THR A 186 -6.83 5.32 19.39
C THR A 186 -7.84 5.60 18.28
N PHE A 187 -7.34 5.99 17.12
CA PHE A 187 -8.11 6.23 15.91
C PHE A 187 -7.60 5.38 14.76
N PHE A 188 -8.53 4.96 13.89
CA PHE A 188 -8.25 4.33 12.61
C PHE A 188 -8.59 5.27 11.46
N LEU A 189 -7.71 5.27 10.46
CA LEU A 189 -7.84 5.99 9.20
C LEU A 189 -7.47 5.07 8.04
N TRP A 190 -7.79 5.47 6.82
CA TRP A 190 -7.26 4.81 5.63
C TRP A 190 -5.74 4.90 5.60
N GLY A 191 -5.09 3.74 5.51
CA GLY A 191 -3.67 3.65 5.26
C GLY A 191 -3.34 3.90 3.78
N PRO A 192 -2.05 4.06 3.46
CA PRO A 192 -1.61 4.40 2.12
C PRO A 192 -1.94 3.32 1.07
N ARG A 193 -1.96 2.02 1.44
CA ARG A 193 -2.43 0.98 0.51
C ARG A 193 -3.92 1.09 0.24
N ALA A 194 -4.74 1.41 1.25
CA ALA A 194 -6.16 1.60 1.03
C ALA A 194 -6.43 2.76 0.05
N LYS A 195 -5.69 3.87 0.18
CA LYS A 195 -5.77 5.00 -0.75
C LYS A 195 -5.32 4.65 -2.19
N ALA A 196 -4.44 3.66 -2.34
CA ALA A 196 -3.96 3.21 -3.65
C ALA A 196 -4.87 2.17 -4.32
N GLU A 197 -5.47 1.25 -3.54
CA GLU A 197 -6.28 0.15 -4.08
C GLU A 197 -7.79 0.47 -4.14
N PHE A 198 -8.27 1.47 -3.40
CA PHE A 198 -9.69 1.78 -3.28
C PHE A 198 -9.96 3.26 -3.55
N THR A 199 -11.12 3.51 -4.17
CA THR A 199 -11.64 4.85 -4.42
C THR A 199 -12.86 5.13 -3.53
N PHE A 200 -13.09 6.40 -3.20
CA PHE A 200 -14.28 6.77 -2.44
C PHE A 200 -15.56 6.50 -3.24
N GLU A 201 -15.50 6.59 -4.56
CA GLU A 201 -16.59 6.25 -5.47
C GLU A 201 -16.98 4.77 -5.34
N GLN A 202 -16.00 3.86 -5.30
CA GLN A 202 -16.26 2.44 -5.03
C GLN A 202 -16.91 2.24 -3.65
N MET A 203 -16.48 2.98 -2.63
CA MET A 203 -17.07 2.91 -1.28
C MET A 203 -18.50 3.43 -1.26
N VAL A 204 -18.82 4.48 -2.01
CA VAL A 204 -20.19 4.97 -2.17
C VAL A 204 -21.06 3.91 -2.85
N GLN A 205 -20.58 3.27 -3.91
CA GLN A 205 -21.32 2.19 -4.57
C GLN A 205 -21.54 1.01 -3.62
N PHE A 206 -20.52 0.64 -2.85
CA PHE A 206 -20.64 -0.42 -1.85
C PHE A 206 -21.65 -0.06 -0.75
N ALA A 207 -21.55 1.13 -0.17
CA ALA A 207 -22.46 1.63 0.86
C ALA A 207 -23.91 1.71 0.36
N SER A 208 -24.11 2.17 -0.88
CA SER A 208 -25.45 2.28 -1.50
C SER A 208 -26.16 0.93 -1.58
N LYS A 209 -25.42 -0.13 -1.96
CA LYS A 209 -25.94 -1.49 -2.02
C LYS A 209 -26.19 -2.06 -0.63
N LEU A 210 -25.24 -1.88 0.29
CA LEU A 210 -25.32 -2.45 1.65
C LEU A 210 -26.46 -1.83 2.46
N LEU A 211 -26.65 -0.51 2.36
CA LEU A 211 -27.64 0.25 3.13
C LEU A 211 -28.97 0.43 2.37
N ASN A 212 -29.06 -0.08 1.13
CA ASN A 212 -30.20 0.12 0.22
C ASN A 212 -30.59 1.61 0.07
N GLN A 213 -29.58 2.47 -0.12
CA GLN A 213 -29.73 3.91 -0.27
C GLN A 213 -29.21 4.35 -1.65
N HIS A 214 -29.78 5.42 -2.22
CA HIS A 214 -29.28 5.95 -3.49
C HIS A 214 -27.88 6.56 -3.32
N PRO A 215 -26.89 6.34 -4.24
CA PRO A 215 -25.52 6.86 -4.12
C PRO A 215 -25.41 8.36 -3.81
N LYS A 216 -26.34 9.17 -4.35
CA LYS A 216 -26.44 10.62 -4.09
C LYS A 216 -26.55 10.99 -2.61
N VAL A 217 -27.11 10.12 -1.76
CA VAL A 217 -27.18 10.35 -0.31
C VAL A 217 -25.79 10.52 0.31
N PHE A 218 -24.78 9.88 -0.26
CA PHE A 218 -23.39 9.95 0.20
C PHE A 218 -22.60 11.10 -0.44
N GLY A 219 -23.23 11.97 -1.23
CA GLY A 219 -22.53 13.05 -1.95
C GLY A 219 -21.74 14.00 -1.04
N HIS A 220 -22.28 14.34 0.14
CA HIS A 220 -21.56 15.15 1.12
C HIS A 220 -20.30 14.44 1.64
N HIS A 221 -20.39 13.15 1.98
CA HIS A 221 -19.25 12.36 2.43
C HIS A 221 -18.17 12.27 1.35
N LEU A 222 -18.56 12.13 0.09
CA LEU A 222 -17.64 12.10 -1.05
C LEU A 222 -16.87 13.41 -1.20
N SER A 223 -17.56 14.56 -1.14
CA SER A 223 -16.92 15.88 -1.19
C SER A 223 -15.90 16.06 -0.06
N MET A 224 -16.31 15.77 1.18
CA MET A 224 -15.44 15.88 2.36
C MET A 224 -14.19 15.00 2.25
N ALA A 225 -14.35 13.77 1.74
CA ALA A 225 -13.24 12.84 1.59
C ALA A 225 -12.25 13.28 0.49
N GLN A 226 -12.75 13.80 -0.63
CA GLN A 226 -11.92 14.33 -1.72
C GLN A 226 -11.16 15.60 -1.29
N GLU A 227 -11.80 16.49 -0.53
CA GLU A 227 -11.15 17.67 0.05
C GLU A 227 -10.04 17.30 1.04
N GLY A 228 -10.26 16.30 1.90
CA GLY A 228 -9.27 15.82 2.85
C GLY A 228 -8.03 15.19 2.19
N VAL A 229 -8.18 14.52 1.05
CA VAL A 229 -7.03 13.99 0.28
C VAL A 229 -6.20 15.10 -0.35
N ASN A 230 -6.81 16.20 -0.77
CA ASN A 230 -6.10 17.33 -1.37
C ASN A 230 -5.32 18.18 -0.35
N ALA A 231 -5.56 17.98 0.96
CA ALA A 231 -4.94 18.75 2.04
C ALA A 231 -3.74 18.05 2.70
N GLU A 232 -3.49 16.77 2.38
CA GLU A 232 -2.35 15.96 2.86
C GLU A 232 -1.16 16.01 1.89
#